data_AF-A0A816E729-F1
#
_entry.id   AF-A0A816E729-F1
#
_cell.length_a   1.000
_cell.length_b   1.000
_cell.length_c   1.000
_cell.angle_alpha   90.00
_cell.angle_beta   90.00
_cell.angle_gamma   90.00
#
_symmetry.space_group_name_H-M   'P 1'
#
loop_
_entity.id
_entity.type
_entity.pdbx_description
1 polymer ?
#
loop_
_entity_poly.entity_id
_entity_poly.type
_entity_poly.pdbx_seq_one_letter_code
_entity_poly.pdbx_strand_id
1 'polypeptide(L)'
;VNNVLQRRVTIWDNLNANDYDQRRLCMGPFAGRSSNLSSRLAGMLTNPNCEFELNYIPIHTLGQWFESIKINEKRDKIDDNVDDDDDDSVQTIEVYQVDKAFHQALIQWLPEFNKIKSANDFLHSVKIDHSPQAMSPKAPALSSLNDEDSQDSITEHVPPPSSSSKIHTMECDANSNLIDLTLDDIRFLVELFYLPYEHGPNVQQMFLNFYWLRYNYNPHQNLNEWRCRAAIFHNHAKTVGRLLQKLVAIHNRALLYDVYNYINDINSTINLCSKYLHWLDDEHKRSTVFMSGDVEPWSIRGGLAGEFLNILPLGDFQALIKSDGNSSSEVYFIRPLTSNDQPAMCALCTTICYQNDIDDLLRQHSEILADKVIGGYLSNSMNTSDLCFGIDGTDDRLHGFVLTISESEKYDKFHQTKWLEQLRQKYSNVDENFFEIIECPQWIYDRYSVRIKLFLDSTLKSNQMYLLGNKLIKILTDSLLKRGYNGCHAFIDERHTSLHNLYLRLGFIDIPMIEQQNHLILVGKQF
;
A
#
# COMPACT_ATOMS: atom_id res chain seq x y z
N VAL A 1 -4.95 27.84 -11.89
CA VAL A 1 -5.51 27.35 -13.18
C VAL A 1 -6.29 28.44 -13.92
N ASN A 2 -7.40 28.96 -13.38
CA ASN A 2 -8.20 30.01 -14.05
C ASN A 2 -7.38 31.23 -14.49
N ASN A 3 -6.47 31.73 -13.63
CA ASN A 3 -5.61 32.88 -13.98
C ASN A 3 -4.67 32.60 -15.15
N VAL A 4 -4.29 31.35 -15.40
CA VAL A 4 -3.44 30.99 -16.53
C VAL A 4 -4.29 30.82 -17.79
N LEU A 5 -5.43 30.14 -17.66
CA LEU A 5 -6.33 29.86 -18.79
C LEU A 5 -7.24 31.04 -19.17
N GLN A 6 -7.28 32.10 -18.34
CA GLN A 6 -8.11 33.31 -18.51
C GLN A 6 -9.61 33.00 -18.68
N ARG A 7 -10.09 31.91 -18.06
CA ARG A 7 -11.49 31.50 -18.05
C ARG A 7 -11.79 30.61 -16.83
N ARG A 8 -13.06 30.51 -16.46
CA ARG A 8 -13.53 29.46 -15.55
C ARG A 8 -13.36 28.10 -16.23
N VAL A 9 -12.85 27.12 -15.49
CA VAL A 9 -12.63 25.78 -16.02
C VAL A 9 -13.84 24.88 -15.83
N THR A 10 -14.03 23.95 -16.75
CA THR A 10 -14.88 22.79 -16.55
C THR A 10 -14.03 21.67 -15.99
N ILE A 11 -14.42 21.10 -14.85
CA ILE A 11 -13.74 19.92 -14.31
C ILE A 11 -14.18 18.70 -15.12
N TRP A 12 -13.21 17.93 -15.61
CA TRP A 12 -13.40 16.53 -15.94
C TRP A 12 -12.95 15.72 -14.74
N ASP A 13 -13.88 15.01 -14.11
CA ASP A 13 -13.68 14.36 -12.83
C ASP A 13 -13.50 12.85 -12.98
N ASN A 14 -12.36 12.32 -12.55
CA ASN A 14 -12.06 10.88 -12.58
C ASN A 14 -12.20 10.21 -11.20
N LEU A 15 -12.89 10.83 -10.23
CA LEU A 15 -13.03 10.28 -8.88
C LEU A 15 -13.55 8.84 -8.88
N ASN A 16 -14.52 8.54 -9.74
CA ASN A 16 -15.16 7.23 -9.82
C ASN A 16 -14.74 6.42 -11.07
N ALA A 17 -13.70 6.84 -11.79
CA ALA A 17 -13.18 6.09 -12.93
C ALA A 17 -12.51 4.79 -12.46
N ASN A 18 -12.56 3.74 -13.30
CA ASN A 18 -11.89 2.46 -13.05
C ASN A 18 -11.20 1.85 -14.29
N ASP A 19 -11.17 2.56 -15.41
CA ASP A 19 -10.53 2.13 -16.66
C ASP A 19 -9.02 1.82 -16.50
N TYR A 20 -8.37 2.44 -15.51
CA TYR A 20 -6.96 2.24 -15.19
C TYR A 20 -6.64 0.96 -14.40
N ASP A 21 -7.63 0.29 -13.80
CA ASP A 21 -7.42 -0.94 -13.01
C ASP A 21 -8.64 -1.86 -13.07
N GLN A 22 -8.50 -2.97 -13.81
CA GLN A 22 -9.53 -3.98 -14.02
C GLN A 22 -10.01 -4.69 -12.74
N ARG A 23 -9.32 -4.52 -11.62
CA ARG A 23 -9.70 -5.12 -10.33
C ARG A 23 -10.44 -4.13 -9.42
N ARG A 24 -10.61 -2.88 -9.85
CA ARG A 24 -11.18 -1.82 -9.00
C ARG A 24 -12.57 -1.42 -9.48
N LEU A 25 -13.38 -1.05 -8.49
CA LEU A 25 -14.67 -0.39 -8.62
C LEU A 25 -14.73 0.77 -7.63
N CYS A 26 -15.38 1.86 -8.04
CA CYS A 26 -15.56 3.06 -7.23
C CYS A 26 -17.04 3.43 -7.17
N MET A 27 -17.79 2.78 -6.28
CA MET A 27 -19.23 2.93 -6.07
C MET A 27 -19.58 3.95 -4.99
N GLY A 28 -18.58 4.51 -4.30
CA GLY A 28 -18.75 5.48 -3.23
C GLY A 28 -19.31 6.84 -3.72
N PRO A 29 -19.76 7.68 -2.77
CA PRO A 29 -20.37 8.97 -3.07
C PRO A 29 -19.35 9.97 -3.63
N PHE A 30 -19.84 10.93 -4.40
CA PHE A 30 -19.06 12.07 -4.84
C PHE A 30 -18.52 12.85 -3.62
N ALA A 31 -17.20 13.06 -3.56
CA ALA A 31 -16.54 13.59 -2.38
C ALA A 31 -15.28 14.43 -2.72
N GLY A 32 -14.73 15.09 -1.70
CA GLY A 32 -13.47 15.83 -1.77
C GLY A 32 -13.53 17.17 -2.53
N ARG A 33 -14.72 17.64 -2.93
CA ARG A 33 -14.91 18.92 -3.63
C ARG A 33 -15.92 19.79 -2.90
N SER A 34 -15.46 20.92 -2.40
CA SER A 34 -16.32 21.91 -1.74
C SER A 34 -17.33 22.51 -2.71
N SER A 35 -18.58 22.68 -2.28
CA SER A 35 -19.63 23.39 -3.03
C SER A 35 -19.24 24.84 -3.37
N ASN A 36 -18.34 25.44 -2.59
CA ASN A 36 -17.80 26.79 -2.83
C ASN A 36 -17.00 26.90 -4.14
N LEU A 37 -16.58 25.76 -4.72
CA LEU A 37 -15.89 25.73 -6.02
C LEU A 37 -16.79 26.20 -7.17
N SER A 38 -18.11 26.07 -7.04
CA SER A 38 -19.09 26.45 -8.08
C SER A 38 -18.85 27.84 -8.66
N SER A 39 -18.61 28.84 -7.80
CA SER A 39 -18.30 30.23 -8.19
C SER A 39 -17.08 30.36 -9.13
N ARG A 40 -16.15 29.41 -9.07
CA ARG A 40 -14.89 29.41 -9.83
C ARG A 40 -14.92 28.46 -11.03
N LEU A 41 -15.98 27.67 -11.20
CA LEU A 41 -16.10 26.67 -12.25
C LEU A 41 -17.10 27.10 -13.32
N ALA A 42 -16.85 26.67 -14.56
CA ALA A 42 -17.81 26.76 -15.65
C ALA A 42 -18.77 25.55 -15.65
N GLY A 43 -18.33 24.42 -15.10
CA GLY A 43 -19.12 23.20 -14.96
C GLY A 43 -18.28 22.04 -14.40
N MET A 44 -18.93 20.90 -14.24
CA MET A 44 -18.27 19.65 -13.85
C MET A 44 -18.91 18.47 -14.59
N LEU A 45 -18.06 17.64 -15.17
CA LEU A 45 -18.41 16.41 -15.88
C LEU A 45 -17.70 15.27 -15.16
N THR A 46 -18.45 14.25 -14.73
CA THR A 46 -17.87 13.05 -14.14
C THR A 46 -17.62 12.00 -15.21
N ASN A 47 -16.48 11.33 -15.14
CA ASN A 47 -16.11 10.14 -15.88
C ASN A 47 -16.12 8.97 -14.89
N PRO A 48 -17.22 8.20 -14.83
CA PRO A 48 -17.45 7.23 -13.77
C PRO A 48 -16.89 5.84 -14.16
N ASN A 49 -17.36 4.77 -13.52
CA ASN A 49 -16.92 3.41 -13.81
C ASN A 49 -17.35 2.99 -15.22
N CYS A 50 -16.63 2.03 -15.80
CA CYS A 50 -16.98 1.40 -17.07
C CYS A 50 -18.33 0.69 -16.99
N GLU A 51 -18.60 0.02 -15.87
CA GLU A 51 -19.83 -0.69 -15.58
C GLU A 51 -21.00 0.27 -15.33
N PHE A 52 -22.01 0.21 -16.20
CA PHE A 52 -23.07 1.21 -16.25
C PHE A 52 -23.94 1.22 -14.99
N GLU A 53 -24.40 0.06 -14.52
CA GLU A 53 -25.35 -0.01 -13.40
C GLU A 53 -24.69 0.36 -12.04
N LEU A 54 -23.35 0.36 -11.97
CA LEU A 54 -22.58 0.67 -10.76
C LEU A 54 -22.32 2.18 -10.56
N ASN A 55 -22.76 2.99 -11.53
CA ASN A 55 -22.61 4.45 -11.51
C ASN A 55 -23.78 5.18 -10.82
N TYR A 56 -24.75 4.45 -10.26
CA TYR A 56 -25.92 5.03 -9.62
C TYR A 56 -25.56 5.99 -8.48
N ILE A 57 -24.81 5.51 -7.48
CA ILE A 57 -24.41 6.34 -6.32
C ILE A 57 -23.50 7.50 -6.75
N PRO A 58 -22.43 7.31 -7.56
CA PRO A 58 -21.60 8.41 -8.06
C PRO A 58 -22.39 9.54 -8.73
N ILE A 59 -23.29 9.20 -9.66
CA ILE A 59 -24.07 10.18 -10.42
C ILE A 59 -25.12 10.85 -9.53
N HIS A 60 -25.81 10.07 -8.70
CA HIS A 60 -26.87 10.58 -7.82
C HIS A 60 -26.33 11.59 -6.81
N THR A 61 -25.20 11.25 -6.18
CA THR A 61 -24.55 12.12 -5.17
C THR A 61 -23.90 13.36 -5.80
N LEU A 62 -23.39 13.28 -7.03
CA LEU A 62 -23.00 14.47 -7.81
C LEU A 62 -24.20 15.37 -8.10
N GLY A 63 -25.36 14.80 -8.42
CA GLY A 63 -26.61 15.54 -8.60
C GLY A 63 -26.99 16.33 -7.34
N GLN A 64 -26.96 15.67 -6.18
CA GLN A 64 -27.21 16.31 -4.89
C GLN A 64 -26.18 17.40 -4.55
N TRP A 65 -24.91 17.23 -4.94
CA TRP A 65 -23.89 18.27 -4.81
C TRP A 65 -24.26 19.52 -5.62
N PHE A 66 -24.72 19.36 -6.86
CA PHE A 66 -25.22 20.48 -7.68
C PHE A 66 -26.49 21.11 -7.12
N GLU A 67 -27.39 20.34 -6.51
CA GLU A 67 -28.58 20.87 -5.86
C GLU A 67 -28.22 21.77 -4.67
N SER A 68 -27.25 21.37 -3.84
CA SER A 68 -26.78 22.20 -2.72
C SER A 68 -26.28 23.58 -3.19
N ILE A 69 -25.61 23.63 -4.34
CA ILE A 69 -25.15 24.88 -4.95
C ILE A 69 -26.32 25.74 -5.41
N LYS A 70 -27.29 25.15 -6.12
CA LYS A 70 -28.48 25.87 -6.59
C LYS A 70 -29.31 26.44 -5.44
N ILE A 71 -29.35 25.76 -4.29
CA ILE A 71 -30.06 26.26 -3.11
C ILE A 71 -29.34 27.49 -2.56
N ASN A 72 -28.01 27.45 -2.44
CA ASN A 72 -27.22 28.60 -1.99
C ASN A 72 -27.34 29.80 -2.96
N GLU A 73 -27.24 29.58 -4.28
CA GLU A 73 -27.41 30.65 -5.28
C GLU A 73 -28.80 31.32 -5.25
N LYS A 74 -29.85 30.57 -4.85
CA LYS A 74 -31.19 31.13 -4.66
C LYS A 74 -31.29 31.96 -3.39
N ARG A 75 -30.59 31.58 -2.31
CA ARG A 75 -30.57 32.31 -1.05
C ARG A 75 -29.83 33.64 -1.19
N ASP A 76 -28.67 33.64 -1.83
CA ASP A 76 -27.88 34.86 -2.09
C ASP A 76 -28.72 35.91 -2.85
N LYS A 77 -29.54 35.48 -3.82
CA LYS A 77 -30.45 36.36 -4.57
C LYS A 77 -31.64 36.88 -3.76
N ILE A 78 -32.05 36.18 -2.71
CA ILE A 78 -33.13 36.64 -1.83
C ILE A 78 -32.57 37.71 -0.88
N ASP A 79 -31.36 37.49 -0.37
CA ASP A 79 -30.65 38.41 0.53
C ASP A 79 -30.36 39.77 -0.15
N ASP A 80 -29.93 39.76 -1.42
CA ASP A 80 -29.73 40.99 -2.22
C ASP A 80 -31.02 41.84 -2.43
N ASN A 81 -32.22 41.32 -2.10
CA ASN A 81 -33.51 41.98 -2.30
C ASN A 81 -34.24 42.35 -1.00
N VAL A 82 -33.63 42.14 0.17
CA VAL A 82 -34.21 42.54 1.47
C VAL A 82 -33.45 43.78 1.97
N ASP A 83 -34.13 44.92 2.00
CA ASP A 83 -33.64 46.12 2.70
C ASP A 83 -33.47 45.78 4.19
N ASP A 84 -32.30 46.12 4.73
CA ASP A 84 -31.86 45.92 6.12
C ASP A 84 -32.97 46.26 7.14
N ASP A 85 -33.67 45.26 7.67
CA ASP A 85 -34.39 45.35 8.94
C ASP A 85 -34.48 43.96 9.59
N ASP A 86 -33.62 43.76 10.59
CA ASP A 86 -33.74 42.82 11.73
C ASP A 86 -34.22 41.37 11.47
N ASP A 87 -33.30 40.42 11.35
CA ASP A 87 -33.40 39.16 12.13
C ASP A 87 -32.04 38.44 12.25
N ASP A 88 -31.59 38.27 13.50
CA ASP A 88 -30.33 37.67 13.95
C ASP A 88 -30.36 36.12 13.85
N SER A 89 -31.03 35.59 12.83
CA SER A 89 -30.98 34.17 12.52
C SER A 89 -29.68 33.89 11.77
N VAL A 90 -28.72 33.25 12.42
CA VAL A 90 -27.49 32.75 11.78
C VAL A 90 -27.92 31.75 10.68
N GLN A 91 -28.13 32.26 9.46
CA GLN A 91 -28.56 31.46 8.32
C GLN A 91 -27.40 30.57 7.90
N THR A 92 -27.51 29.29 8.21
CA THR A 92 -26.47 28.31 7.90
C THR A 92 -26.49 27.98 6.39
N ILE A 93 -25.36 28.23 5.73
CA ILE A 93 -25.11 27.86 4.33
C ILE A 93 -25.44 26.37 4.13
N GLU A 94 -26.18 26.02 3.08
CA GLU A 94 -26.47 24.62 2.79
C GLU A 94 -25.21 23.94 2.25
N VAL A 95 -24.53 23.21 3.13
CA VAL A 95 -23.29 22.49 2.80
C VAL A 95 -23.66 21.09 2.34
N TYR A 96 -23.13 20.68 1.18
CA TYR A 96 -23.19 19.29 0.73
C TYR A 96 -22.56 18.36 1.78
N GLN A 97 -23.37 17.43 2.30
CA GLN A 97 -22.95 16.43 3.27
C GLN A 97 -22.87 15.06 2.62
N VAL A 98 -21.66 14.51 2.53
CA VAL A 98 -21.38 13.24 1.86
C VAL A 98 -22.21 12.10 2.43
N ASP A 99 -22.26 11.94 3.76
CA ASP A 99 -22.98 10.84 4.41
C ASP A 99 -24.49 10.90 4.19
N LYS A 100 -25.06 12.11 4.25
CA LYS A 100 -26.49 12.34 3.99
C LYS A 100 -26.81 12.01 2.54
N ALA A 101 -25.98 12.49 1.61
CA ALA A 101 -26.18 12.24 0.18
C ALA A 101 -26.06 10.76 -0.16
N PHE A 102 -25.07 10.08 0.43
CA PHE A 102 -24.84 8.66 0.28
C PHE A 102 -26.05 7.85 0.79
N HIS A 103 -26.55 8.15 1.99
CA HIS A 103 -27.71 7.47 2.57
C HIS A 103 -28.96 7.63 1.70
N GLN A 104 -29.22 8.84 1.20
CA GLN A 104 -30.35 9.10 0.31
C GLN A 104 -30.22 8.35 -1.02
N ALA A 105 -29.01 8.31 -1.59
CA ALA A 105 -28.74 7.59 -2.83
C ALA A 105 -28.94 6.08 -2.65
N LEU A 106 -28.53 5.50 -1.53
CA LEU A 106 -28.76 4.08 -1.20
C LEU A 106 -30.25 3.73 -1.13
N ILE A 107 -31.05 4.56 -0.45
CA ILE A 107 -32.51 4.35 -0.34
C ILE A 107 -33.15 4.33 -1.73
N GLN A 108 -32.74 5.26 -2.60
CA GLN A 108 -33.29 5.36 -3.95
C GLN A 108 -32.76 4.28 -4.89
N TRP A 109 -31.58 3.70 -4.62
CA TRP A 109 -31.01 2.64 -5.44
C TRP A 109 -31.58 1.25 -5.12
N LEU A 110 -31.93 0.99 -3.86
CA LEU A 110 -32.46 -0.30 -3.39
C LEU A 110 -33.58 -0.88 -4.28
N PRO A 111 -34.60 -0.11 -4.71
CA PRO A 111 -35.64 -0.62 -5.62
C PRO A 111 -35.11 -1.13 -6.98
N GLU A 112 -33.99 -0.62 -7.48
CA GLU A 112 -33.41 -1.01 -8.78
C GLU A 112 -32.94 -2.47 -8.81
N PHE A 113 -32.57 -3.05 -7.68
CA PHE A 113 -32.15 -4.45 -7.58
C PHE A 113 -33.31 -5.41 -7.87
N ASN A 114 -34.54 -4.99 -7.62
CA ASN A 114 -35.74 -5.78 -7.84
C ASN A 114 -36.40 -5.54 -9.20
N LYS A 115 -35.89 -4.59 -10.00
CA LYS A 115 -36.39 -4.37 -11.35
C LYS A 115 -35.91 -5.46 -12.29
N ILE A 116 -36.80 -5.96 -13.14
CA ILE A 116 -36.43 -6.89 -14.19
C ILE A 116 -35.75 -6.10 -15.31
N LYS A 117 -34.44 -6.30 -15.44
CA LYS A 117 -33.61 -5.80 -16.54
C LYS A 117 -32.73 -6.95 -17.02
N SER A 118 -32.82 -7.31 -18.30
CA SER A 118 -31.89 -8.22 -18.95
C SER A 118 -30.72 -7.46 -19.54
N ALA A 119 -29.52 -8.06 -19.53
CA ALA A 119 -28.36 -7.51 -20.24
C ALA A 119 -28.62 -7.30 -21.74
N ASN A 120 -29.58 -8.04 -22.32
CA ASN A 120 -29.96 -7.95 -23.72
C ASN A 120 -31.11 -6.96 -24.02
N ASP A 121 -31.75 -6.35 -23.01
CA ASP A 121 -32.87 -5.42 -23.26
C ASP A 121 -32.41 -4.12 -23.96
N PHE A 122 -31.11 -3.80 -23.90
CA PHE A 122 -30.49 -2.72 -24.67
C PHE A 122 -30.41 -3.02 -26.17
N LEU A 123 -30.31 -4.29 -26.59
CA LEU A 123 -30.24 -4.66 -28.01
C LEU A 123 -31.61 -4.62 -28.71
N HIS A 124 -32.71 -4.74 -27.96
CA HIS A 124 -34.07 -4.73 -28.53
C HIS A 124 -34.74 -3.35 -28.53
N SER A 125 -34.23 -2.38 -27.77
CA SER A 125 -34.82 -1.04 -27.67
C SER A 125 -34.31 -0.05 -28.74
N VAL A 126 -33.23 -0.37 -29.45
CA VAL A 126 -32.77 0.43 -30.59
C VAL A 126 -33.24 -0.20 -31.91
N LYS A 127 -34.49 0.06 -32.29
CA LYS A 127 -34.92 -0.10 -33.69
C LYS A 127 -34.27 1.02 -34.50
N ILE A 128 -33.05 0.81 -34.95
CA ILE A 128 -32.45 1.65 -35.98
C ILE A 128 -33.16 1.31 -37.29
N ASP A 129 -34.04 2.21 -37.75
CA ASP A 129 -34.70 2.12 -39.03
C ASP A 129 -33.67 2.42 -40.13
N HIS A 130 -33.03 1.39 -40.66
CA HIS A 130 -32.09 1.49 -41.78
C HIS A 130 -32.59 0.65 -42.94
N SER A 131 -33.35 1.31 -43.82
CA SER A 131 -33.51 0.88 -45.20
C SER A 131 -32.12 0.92 -45.88
N PRO A 132 -31.63 -0.19 -46.47
CA PRO A 132 -30.28 -0.21 -47.02
C PRO A 132 -30.26 0.45 -48.41
N GLN A 133 -29.74 1.67 -48.50
CA GLN A 133 -29.23 2.21 -49.76
C GLN A 133 -27.75 1.83 -49.88
N ALA A 134 -27.45 0.91 -50.80
CA ALA A 134 -26.11 0.47 -51.13
C ALA A 134 -25.35 1.56 -51.92
N MET A 135 -24.21 2.00 -51.40
CA MET A 135 -23.16 2.64 -52.19
C MET A 135 -21.85 1.89 -51.99
N SER A 136 -21.38 1.27 -53.06
CA SER A 136 -20.09 0.57 -53.17
C SER A 136 -18.91 1.54 -53.26
N PRO A 137 -17.77 1.29 -52.60
CA PRO A 137 -16.50 1.91 -52.96
C PRO A 137 -15.66 0.97 -53.84
N LYS A 138 -15.19 1.49 -54.98
CA LYS A 138 -14.17 0.87 -55.83
C LYS A 138 -12.79 1.04 -55.18
N ALA A 139 -12.03 -0.05 -55.03
CA ALA A 139 -10.59 -0.04 -54.78
C ALA A 139 -9.83 -0.46 -56.05
N PRO A 140 -8.66 0.13 -56.36
CA PRO A 140 -7.89 -0.19 -57.56
C PRO A 140 -6.99 -1.41 -57.34
N ALA A 141 -6.83 -2.18 -58.42
CA ALA A 141 -6.06 -3.42 -58.49
C ALA A 141 -4.55 -3.21 -58.48
N LEU A 142 -3.81 -4.14 -57.86
CA LEU A 142 -2.45 -4.47 -58.26
C LEU A 142 -2.25 -5.99 -58.20
N SER A 143 -1.60 -6.50 -59.23
CA SER A 143 -1.56 -7.87 -59.71
C SER A 143 -0.47 -8.75 -59.08
N SER A 144 -0.84 -10.01 -58.86
CA SER A 144 -0.13 -11.27 -59.20
C SER A 144 1.28 -11.53 -58.66
N LEU A 145 1.46 -12.72 -58.06
CA LEU A 145 2.31 -13.80 -58.59
C LEU A 145 1.88 -15.13 -57.95
N ASN A 146 1.81 -16.17 -58.78
CA ASN A 146 1.45 -17.55 -58.46
C ASN A 146 2.55 -18.26 -57.67
N ASP A 147 2.21 -19.34 -56.97
CA ASP A 147 2.77 -20.67 -57.27
C ASP A 147 1.90 -21.79 -56.66
N GLU A 148 1.75 -22.83 -57.47
CA GLU A 148 1.07 -24.13 -57.25
C GLU A 148 1.79 -24.91 -56.13
N ASP A 149 1.28 -25.95 -55.46
CA ASP A 149 0.53 -27.10 -55.94
C ASP A 149 0.21 -28.02 -54.74
N SER A 150 -0.55 -29.10 -54.98
CA SER A 150 -0.75 -30.32 -54.15
C SER A 150 -2.08 -30.42 -53.38
N GLN A 151 -3.05 -31.06 -54.04
CA GLN A 151 -4.12 -31.82 -53.41
C GLN A 151 -3.55 -33.12 -52.84
N ASP A 152 -3.86 -33.43 -51.58
CA ASP A 152 -3.93 -34.82 -51.12
C ASP A 152 -5.12 -34.98 -50.16
N SER A 153 -6.03 -35.85 -50.56
CA SER A 153 -7.23 -36.23 -49.83
C SER A 153 -6.91 -37.37 -48.87
N ILE A 154 -7.02 -37.12 -47.56
CA ILE A 154 -7.25 -38.17 -46.57
C ILE A 154 -8.49 -37.78 -45.77
N THR A 155 -9.55 -38.56 -45.99
CA THR A 155 -10.75 -38.61 -45.17
C THR A 155 -10.40 -39.04 -43.75
N GLU A 156 -10.45 -38.11 -42.79
CA GLU A 156 -10.61 -38.44 -41.37
C GLU A 156 -11.92 -37.86 -40.84
N HIS A 157 -12.73 -38.76 -40.30
CA HIS A 157 -13.97 -38.50 -39.57
C HIS A 157 -13.65 -37.62 -38.34
N VAL A 158 -13.97 -36.33 -38.42
CA VAL A 158 -13.95 -35.43 -37.25
C VAL A 158 -15.31 -35.54 -36.53
N PRO A 159 -15.38 -36.02 -35.28
CA PRO A 159 -16.59 -35.92 -34.47
C PRO A 159 -16.86 -34.44 -34.11
N PRO A 160 -18.11 -34.03 -33.92
CA PRO A 160 -18.45 -32.64 -33.61
C PRO A 160 -17.80 -32.20 -32.29
N PRO A 161 -17.45 -30.91 -32.13
CA PRO A 161 -16.90 -30.40 -30.88
C PRO A 161 -17.96 -30.47 -29.77
N SER A 162 -17.92 -31.54 -29.00
CA SER A 162 -18.62 -31.67 -27.74
C SER A 162 -17.81 -30.95 -26.65
N SER A 163 -18.12 -29.68 -26.41
CA SER A 163 -18.07 -29.02 -25.10
C SER A 163 -18.20 -27.51 -25.29
N SER A 164 -19.42 -27.07 -25.61
CA SER A 164 -19.86 -25.79 -25.07
C SER A 164 -19.71 -25.88 -23.56
N SER A 165 -18.84 -25.05 -22.98
CA SER A 165 -18.75 -24.85 -21.53
C SER A 165 -20.14 -24.46 -21.03
N LYS A 166 -20.92 -25.45 -20.61
CA LYS A 166 -22.18 -25.25 -19.91
C LYS A 166 -21.80 -24.50 -18.66
N ILE A 167 -22.18 -23.23 -18.60
CA ILE A 167 -22.34 -22.52 -17.33
C ILE A 167 -23.17 -23.47 -16.47
N HIS A 168 -22.56 -23.99 -15.40
CA HIS A 168 -23.28 -24.74 -14.39
C HIS A 168 -24.32 -23.79 -13.81
N THR A 169 -25.55 -23.84 -14.33
CA THR A 169 -26.73 -23.46 -13.57
C THR A 169 -26.76 -24.40 -12.37
N MET A 170 -26.26 -23.92 -11.23
CA MET A 170 -26.60 -24.52 -9.95
C MET A 170 -28.10 -24.40 -9.80
N GLU A 171 -28.82 -25.51 -9.93
CA GLU A 171 -30.16 -25.63 -9.40
C GLU A 171 -30.05 -25.41 -7.89
N CYS A 172 -30.50 -24.24 -7.44
CA CYS A 172 -30.58 -23.90 -6.04
C CYS A 172 -31.76 -24.66 -5.42
N ASP A 173 -31.46 -25.51 -4.42
CA ASP A 173 -32.46 -26.16 -3.58
C ASP A 173 -33.44 -25.13 -3.02
N ALA A 174 -34.72 -25.31 -3.35
CA ALA A 174 -35.80 -24.35 -3.15
C ALA A 174 -36.30 -24.23 -1.69
N ASN A 175 -35.43 -24.32 -0.69
CA ASN A 175 -35.86 -24.34 0.72
C ASN A 175 -34.94 -23.61 1.73
N SER A 176 -34.22 -22.58 1.30
CA SER A 176 -33.70 -21.57 2.23
C SER A 176 -34.58 -20.32 2.16
N ASN A 177 -35.12 -19.86 3.28
CA ASN A 177 -35.75 -18.54 3.39
C ASN A 177 -34.78 -17.47 2.82
N LEU A 178 -34.98 -17.10 1.55
CA LEU A 178 -34.17 -16.10 0.87
C LEU A 178 -34.54 -14.75 1.48
N ILE A 179 -33.67 -14.27 2.37
CA ILE A 179 -33.78 -12.96 3.00
C ILE A 179 -33.58 -11.93 1.89
N ASP A 180 -34.57 -11.05 1.70
CA ASP A 180 -34.49 -9.94 0.76
C ASP A 180 -33.23 -9.09 0.96
N LEU A 181 -32.78 -8.46 -0.12
CA LEU A 181 -31.67 -7.51 -0.07
C LEU A 181 -32.10 -6.28 0.75
N THR A 182 -31.33 -5.95 1.78
CA THR A 182 -31.60 -4.83 2.68
C THR A 182 -30.77 -3.60 2.33
N LEU A 183 -31.11 -2.45 2.91
CA LEU A 183 -30.31 -1.22 2.76
C LEU A 183 -28.87 -1.41 3.28
N ASP A 184 -28.70 -2.14 4.39
CA ASP A 184 -27.38 -2.41 4.97
C ASP A 184 -26.54 -3.33 4.08
N ASP A 185 -27.16 -4.28 3.37
CA ASP A 185 -26.47 -5.13 2.40
C ASP A 185 -25.90 -4.29 1.24
N ILE A 186 -26.68 -3.34 0.71
CA ILE A 186 -26.23 -2.45 -0.37
C ILE A 186 -25.18 -1.46 0.14
N ARG A 187 -25.35 -0.93 1.35
CA ARG A 187 -24.34 -0.09 1.98
C ARG A 187 -23.01 -0.84 2.09
N PHE A 188 -23.05 -2.08 2.59
CA PHE A 188 -21.85 -2.90 2.73
C PHE A 188 -21.23 -3.25 1.36
N LEU A 189 -22.05 -3.48 0.33
CA LEU A 189 -21.57 -3.63 -1.05
C LEU A 189 -20.77 -2.41 -1.52
N VAL A 190 -21.30 -1.20 -1.31
CA VAL A 190 -20.60 0.03 -1.69
C VAL A 190 -19.34 0.23 -0.85
N GLU A 191 -19.35 -0.13 0.43
CA GLU A 191 -18.19 -0.02 1.30
C GLU A 191 -17.03 -0.96 0.90
N LEU A 192 -17.34 -2.12 0.29
CA LEU A 192 -16.35 -3.02 -0.33
C LEU A 192 -15.64 -2.37 -1.52
N PHE A 193 -16.34 -1.49 -2.25
CA PHE A 193 -15.87 -0.85 -3.48
C PHE A 193 -16.05 0.66 -3.41
N TYR A 194 -15.48 1.28 -2.36
CA TYR A 194 -15.82 2.65 -1.96
C TYR A 194 -15.21 3.75 -2.86
N LEU A 195 -13.99 4.21 -2.57
CA LEU A 195 -13.32 5.30 -3.28
C LEU A 195 -11.90 4.89 -3.71
N PRO A 196 -11.28 5.61 -4.67
CA PRO A 196 -9.94 5.27 -5.15
C PRO A 196 -8.85 5.36 -4.07
N TYR A 197 -9.05 6.17 -3.03
CA TYR A 197 -8.06 6.42 -1.99
C TYR A 197 -8.51 5.96 -0.60
N GLU A 198 -9.72 5.40 -0.48
CA GLU A 198 -10.33 5.09 0.80
C GLU A 198 -11.26 3.88 0.68
N HIS A 199 -11.20 2.98 1.67
CA HIS A 199 -12.15 1.88 1.82
C HIS A 199 -13.33 2.30 2.68
N GLY A 200 -14.48 1.64 2.52
CA GLY A 200 -15.61 1.91 3.39
C GLY A 200 -15.30 1.61 4.86
N PRO A 201 -15.96 2.29 5.82
CA PRO A 201 -15.60 2.20 7.24
C PRO A 201 -15.59 0.77 7.80
N ASN A 202 -16.59 -0.05 7.48
CA ASN A 202 -16.64 -1.44 7.96
C ASN A 202 -15.53 -2.29 7.36
N VAL A 203 -15.15 -2.04 6.10
CA VAL A 203 -14.10 -2.78 5.39
C VAL A 203 -12.72 -2.39 5.91
N GLN A 204 -12.51 -1.10 6.20
CA GLN A 204 -11.30 -0.63 6.87
C GLN A 204 -11.15 -1.26 8.26
N GLN A 205 -12.22 -1.33 9.05
CA GLN A 205 -12.20 -2.03 10.34
C GLN A 205 -11.93 -3.52 10.19
N MET A 206 -12.55 -4.19 9.22
CA MET A 206 -12.30 -5.60 8.92
C MET A 206 -10.83 -5.85 8.56
N PHE A 207 -10.24 -4.98 7.73
CA PHE A 207 -8.84 -5.05 7.34
C PHE A 207 -7.89 -4.82 8.52
N LEU A 208 -8.13 -3.78 9.33
CA LEU A 208 -7.35 -3.50 10.54
C LEU A 208 -7.44 -4.64 11.56
N ASN A 209 -8.62 -5.25 11.72
CA ASN A 209 -8.80 -6.41 12.57
C ASN A 209 -8.00 -7.62 12.04
N PHE A 210 -8.04 -7.90 10.74
CA PHE A 210 -7.24 -8.97 10.15
C PHE A 210 -5.74 -8.73 10.31
N TYR A 211 -5.30 -7.49 10.08
CA TYR A 211 -3.91 -7.07 10.30
C TYR A 211 -3.50 -7.34 11.76
N TRP A 212 -4.31 -6.90 12.73
CA TRP A 212 -4.05 -7.19 14.14
C TRP A 212 -3.97 -8.69 14.42
N LEU A 213 -4.92 -9.49 13.91
CA LEU A 213 -4.94 -10.95 14.08
C LEU A 213 -3.69 -11.62 13.50
N ARG A 214 -3.20 -11.13 12.36
CA ARG A 214 -2.01 -11.66 11.69
C ARG A 214 -0.73 -11.45 12.50
N TYR A 215 -0.61 -10.32 13.20
CA TYR A 215 0.60 -9.91 13.91
C TYR A 215 0.58 -10.20 15.42
N ASN A 216 -0.59 -10.34 16.04
CA ASN A 216 -0.73 -10.58 17.48
C ASN A 216 -1.06 -12.05 17.80
N TYR A 217 -0.77 -12.95 16.87
CA TYR A 217 -0.91 -14.36 17.11
C TYR A 217 0.27 -14.86 17.96
N ASN A 218 0.03 -15.16 19.25
CA ASN A 218 1.02 -15.77 20.14
C ASN A 218 0.44 -17.04 20.79
N PRO A 219 0.96 -18.24 20.47
CA PRO A 219 0.45 -19.50 20.99
C PRO A 219 0.71 -19.72 22.50
N HIS A 220 1.59 -18.93 23.11
CA HIS A 220 2.01 -19.07 24.51
C HIS A 220 1.37 -18.04 25.46
N GLN A 221 0.56 -17.12 24.94
CA GLN A 221 -0.14 -16.08 25.71
C GLN A 221 -1.66 -16.20 25.58
N ASN A 222 -2.41 -15.45 26.39
CA ASN A 222 -3.87 -15.52 26.51
C ASN A 222 -4.60 -15.35 25.15
N LEU A 223 -4.91 -16.46 24.49
CA LEU A 223 -5.55 -16.52 23.16
C LEU A 223 -7.01 -16.07 23.14
N ASN A 224 -7.63 -15.76 24.28
CA ASN A 224 -9.06 -15.47 24.34
C ASN A 224 -9.43 -14.20 23.55
N GLU A 225 -8.62 -13.14 23.66
CA GLU A 225 -8.84 -11.92 22.88
C GLU A 225 -8.66 -12.18 21.38
N TRP A 226 -7.61 -12.93 21.01
CA TRP A 226 -7.35 -13.29 19.63
C TRP A 226 -8.49 -14.10 19.03
N ARG A 227 -8.97 -15.13 19.73
CA ARG A 227 -10.09 -15.98 19.29
C ARG A 227 -11.39 -15.19 19.17
N CYS A 228 -11.65 -14.27 20.09
CA CYS A 228 -12.82 -13.38 20.01
C CYS A 228 -12.76 -12.50 18.76
N ARG A 229 -11.63 -11.85 18.50
CA ARG A 229 -11.42 -11.02 17.30
C ARG A 229 -11.44 -11.84 16.00
N ALA A 230 -10.92 -13.07 16.02
CA ALA A 230 -10.99 -14.00 14.90
C ALA A 230 -12.43 -14.41 14.59
N ALA A 231 -13.25 -14.70 15.62
CA ALA A 231 -14.67 -14.98 15.46
C ALA A 231 -15.43 -13.82 14.80
N ILE A 232 -15.09 -12.57 15.15
CA ILE A 232 -15.63 -11.37 14.47
C ILE A 232 -15.25 -11.36 12.98
N PHE A 233 -13.98 -11.62 12.65
CA PHE A 233 -13.53 -11.69 11.26
C PHE A 233 -14.24 -12.81 10.47
N HIS A 234 -14.38 -14.00 11.06
CA HIS A 234 -15.14 -15.11 10.46
C HIS A 234 -16.60 -14.74 10.19
N ASN A 235 -17.21 -13.95 11.09
CA ASN A 235 -18.57 -13.46 10.88
C ASN A 235 -18.64 -12.46 9.71
N HIS A 236 -17.66 -11.57 9.57
CA HIS A 236 -17.58 -10.68 8.41
C HIS A 236 -17.41 -11.46 7.10
N ALA A 237 -16.56 -12.49 7.06
CA ALA A 237 -16.42 -13.37 5.90
C ALA A 237 -17.76 -14.03 5.50
N LYS A 238 -18.52 -14.52 6.49
CA LYS A 238 -19.88 -15.06 6.25
C LYS A 238 -20.85 -13.98 5.77
N THR A 239 -20.74 -12.73 6.22
CA THR A 239 -21.57 -11.62 5.73
C THR A 239 -21.32 -11.35 4.25
N VAL A 240 -20.07 -11.34 3.80
CA VAL A 240 -19.72 -11.19 2.37
C VAL A 240 -20.31 -12.34 1.53
N GLY A 241 -20.20 -13.58 2.02
CA GLY A 241 -20.80 -14.74 1.34
C GLY A 241 -22.33 -14.68 1.26
N ARG A 242 -23.00 -14.22 2.33
CA ARG A 242 -24.46 -14.00 2.32
C ARG A 242 -24.88 -12.89 1.36
N LEU A 243 -24.12 -11.79 1.31
CA LEU A 243 -24.34 -10.70 0.34
C LEU A 243 -24.26 -11.24 -1.10
N LEU A 244 -23.23 -12.03 -1.41
CA LEU A 244 -23.10 -12.65 -2.72
C LEU A 244 -24.30 -13.54 -3.07
N GLN A 245 -24.77 -14.38 -2.14
CA GLN A 245 -25.96 -15.21 -2.35
C GLN A 245 -27.21 -14.38 -2.64
N LYS A 246 -27.42 -13.30 -1.88
CA LYS A 246 -28.53 -12.37 -2.12
C LYS A 246 -28.42 -11.68 -3.48
N LEU A 247 -27.23 -11.23 -3.88
CA LEU A 247 -27.00 -10.59 -5.17
C LEU A 247 -27.26 -11.54 -6.34
N VAL A 248 -26.87 -12.82 -6.24
CA VAL A 248 -27.16 -13.82 -7.28
C VAL A 248 -28.67 -14.02 -7.47
N ALA A 249 -29.46 -13.81 -6.41
CA ALA A 249 -30.91 -13.96 -6.39
C ALA A 249 -31.69 -12.71 -6.88
N ILE A 250 -31.02 -11.59 -7.21
CA ILE A 250 -31.72 -10.37 -7.63
C ILE A 250 -32.34 -10.53 -9.03
N HIS A 251 -33.42 -9.76 -9.26
CA HIS A 251 -34.14 -9.72 -10.53
C HIS A 251 -33.39 -8.92 -11.61
N ASN A 252 -32.65 -7.88 -11.21
CA ASN A 252 -31.87 -7.06 -12.13
C ASN A 252 -30.57 -7.77 -12.55
N ARG A 253 -30.61 -8.50 -13.66
CA ARG A 253 -29.47 -9.29 -14.14
C ARG A 253 -28.35 -8.41 -14.70
N ALA A 254 -28.69 -7.25 -15.27
CA ALA A 254 -27.68 -6.28 -15.73
C ALA A 254 -26.78 -5.83 -14.58
N LEU A 255 -27.37 -5.43 -13.45
CA LEU A 255 -26.62 -5.03 -12.25
C LEU A 255 -25.78 -6.19 -11.71
N LEU A 256 -26.35 -7.40 -11.64
CA LEU A 256 -25.61 -8.59 -11.20
C LEU A 256 -24.37 -8.82 -12.06
N TYR A 257 -24.49 -8.79 -13.38
CA TYR A 257 -23.37 -9.07 -14.27
C TYR A 257 -22.26 -8.03 -14.20
N ASP A 258 -22.62 -6.76 -14.01
CA ASP A 258 -21.65 -5.68 -13.78
C ASP A 258 -20.84 -5.89 -12.49
N VAL A 259 -21.47 -6.37 -11.40
CA VAL A 259 -20.79 -6.51 -10.09
C VAL A 259 -20.16 -7.88 -9.84
N TYR A 260 -20.66 -8.95 -10.48
CA TYR A 260 -20.42 -10.34 -10.08
C TYR A 260 -18.94 -10.70 -9.96
N ASN A 261 -18.13 -10.36 -10.97
CA ASN A 261 -16.70 -10.72 -10.99
C ASN A 261 -15.94 -10.10 -9.82
N TYR A 262 -16.27 -8.86 -9.46
CA TYR A 262 -15.64 -8.12 -8.38
C TYR A 262 -16.05 -8.68 -7.01
N ILE A 263 -17.34 -8.89 -6.77
CA ILE A 263 -17.79 -9.43 -5.48
C ILE A 263 -17.36 -10.89 -5.27
N ASN A 264 -17.35 -11.70 -6.34
CA ASN A 264 -16.88 -13.08 -6.26
C ASN A 264 -15.38 -13.14 -5.94
N ASP A 265 -14.58 -12.21 -6.47
CA ASP A 265 -13.16 -12.08 -6.14
C ASP A 265 -12.97 -11.80 -4.65
N ILE A 266 -13.52 -10.70 -4.15
CA ILE A 266 -13.32 -10.29 -2.76
C ILE A 266 -13.87 -11.33 -1.78
N ASN A 267 -14.98 -12.00 -2.10
CA ASN A 267 -15.51 -13.12 -1.32
C ASN A 267 -14.50 -14.28 -1.25
N SER A 268 -13.87 -14.64 -2.37
CA SER A 268 -12.86 -15.70 -2.41
C SER A 268 -11.64 -15.35 -1.57
N THR A 269 -11.14 -14.12 -1.68
CA THR A 269 -9.99 -13.62 -0.90
C THR A 269 -10.27 -13.58 0.60
N ILE A 270 -11.43 -13.07 1.02
CA ILE A 270 -11.79 -12.98 2.45
C ILE A 270 -12.00 -14.39 3.03
N ASN A 271 -12.59 -15.32 2.28
CA ASN A 271 -12.71 -16.71 2.72
C ASN A 271 -11.34 -17.40 2.84
N LEU A 272 -10.39 -17.09 1.96
CA LEU A 272 -9.00 -17.55 2.09
C LEU A 272 -8.35 -17.02 3.37
N CYS A 273 -8.51 -15.72 3.66
CA CYS A 273 -8.07 -15.11 4.92
C CYS A 273 -8.71 -15.80 6.14
N SER A 274 -10.01 -16.11 6.08
CA SER A 274 -10.72 -16.84 7.13
C SER A 274 -10.15 -18.26 7.34
N LYS A 275 -9.90 -19.02 6.26
CA LYS A 275 -9.25 -20.34 6.34
C LYS A 275 -7.83 -20.25 6.92
N TYR A 276 -7.10 -19.20 6.58
CA TYR A 276 -5.77 -18.94 7.13
C TYR A 276 -5.82 -18.74 8.66
N LEU A 277 -6.79 -17.98 9.18
CA LEU A 277 -6.96 -17.82 10.64
C LEU A 277 -7.33 -19.14 11.33
N HIS A 278 -8.19 -19.96 10.72
CA HIS A 278 -8.48 -21.30 11.25
C HIS A 278 -7.23 -22.18 11.32
N TRP A 279 -6.39 -22.13 10.29
CA TRP A 279 -5.11 -22.84 10.27
C TRP A 279 -4.16 -22.35 11.36
N LEU A 280 -4.13 -21.04 11.65
CA LEU A 280 -3.35 -20.49 12.76
C LEU A 280 -3.81 -21.03 14.13
N ASP A 281 -5.11 -21.16 14.37
CA ASP A 281 -5.63 -21.68 15.66
C ASP A 281 -5.41 -23.20 15.81
N ASP A 282 -5.31 -23.97 14.73
CA ASP A 282 -5.16 -25.43 14.74
C ASP A 282 -3.71 -25.88 15.05
N GLU A 283 -3.45 -26.24 16.31
CA GLU A 283 -2.13 -26.68 16.81
C GLU A 283 -1.48 -27.79 15.98
N HIS A 284 -2.28 -28.69 15.41
CA HIS A 284 -1.78 -29.88 14.72
C HIS A 284 -1.38 -29.58 13.26
N LYS A 285 -1.85 -28.48 12.69
CA LYS A 285 -1.54 -28.06 11.30
C LYS A 285 -0.47 -26.98 11.20
N ARG A 286 -0.10 -26.32 12.31
CA ARG A 286 0.93 -25.26 12.34
C ARG A 286 2.32 -25.72 11.91
N SER A 287 2.65 -27.01 12.10
CA SER A 287 3.92 -27.60 11.67
C SER A 287 4.02 -27.79 10.15
N THR A 288 2.91 -27.63 9.44
CA THR A 288 2.84 -27.72 7.98
C THR A 288 2.77 -26.33 7.38
N VAL A 289 3.33 -26.11 6.19
CA VAL A 289 3.11 -24.86 5.46
C VAL A 289 1.60 -24.69 5.26
N PHE A 290 1.06 -23.48 5.45
CA PHE A 290 -0.31 -23.17 5.03
C PHE A 290 -0.43 -23.44 3.53
N MET A 291 -0.84 -24.67 3.23
CA MET A 291 -1.24 -25.12 1.93
C MET A 291 -2.72 -24.83 1.91
N SER A 292 -3.16 -24.03 0.94
CA SER A 292 -4.55 -23.66 0.88
C SER A 292 -5.49 -24.85 0.63
N GLY A 293 -4.93 -26.05 0.45
CA GLY A 293 -5.55 -27.37 0.59
C GLY A 293 -6.62 -27.62 -0.47
N ASP A 294 -7.79 -27.04 -0.24
CA ASP A 294 -8.99 -27.08 -1.08
C ASP A 294 -9.17 -25.83 -1.95
N VAL A 295 -8.17 -24.95 -1.98
CA VAL A 295 -8.24 -23.70 -2.73
C VAL A 295 -7.34 -23.85 -3.93
N GLU A 296 -7.98 -23.88 -5.09
CA GLU A 296 -7.32 -24.19 -6.35
C GLU A 296 -6.26 -23.13 -6.68
N PRO A 297 -5.15 -23.49 -7.37
CA PRO A 297 -4.03 -22.59 -7.61
C PRO A 297 -4.38 -21.23 -8.22
N TRP A 298 -5.45 -21.14 -9.01
CA TRP A 298 -5.95 -19.88 -9.59
C TRP A 298 -6.60 -18.92 -8.58
N SER A 299 -6.84 -19.36 -7.36
CA SER A 299 -7.36 -18.52 -6.28
C SER A 299 -6.26 -17.64 -5.65
N ILE A 300 -4.99 -18.05 -5.76
CA ILE A 300 -3.84 -17.20 -5.43
C ILE A 300 -3.59 -16.33 -6.66
N ARG A 301 -4.24 -15.16 -6.65
CA ARG A 301 -4.23 -14.27 -7.80
C ARG A 301 -2.85 -13.65 -7.99
N GLY A 302 -2.39 -13.73 -9.23
CA GLY A 302 -1.22 -13.01 -9.70
C GLY A 302 -1.20 -13.04 -11.21
N GLY A 303 -1.32 -14.23 -11.81
CA GLY A 303 -0.97 -14.38 -13.22
C GLY A 303 0.42 -13.80 -13.49
N LEU A 304 0.74 -13.58 -14.76
CA LEU A 304 2.03 -12.98 -15.12
C LEU A 304 2.20 -11.57 -14.53
N ALA A 305 1.14 -10.74 -14.53
CA ALA A 305 1.20 -9.38 -14.00
C ALA A 305 1.52 -9.35 -12.51
N GLY A 306 0.89 -10.21 -11.71
CA GLY A 306 1.15 -10.32 -10.28
C GLY A 306 2.53 -10.88 -9.95
N GLU A 307 3.06 -11.79 -10.77
CA GLU A 307 4.45 -12.21 -10.65
C GLU A 307 5.42 -11.04 -10.88
N PHE A 308 5.19 -10.22 -11.91
CA PHE A 308 5.96 -8.99 -12.11
C PHE A 308 5.77 -7.99 -10.97
N LEU A 309 4.55 -7.80 -10.47
CA LEU A 309 4.28 -6.93 -9.32
C LEU A 309 5.00 -7.41 -8.04
N ASN A 310 5.12 -8.73 -7.83
CA ASN A 310 5.88 -9.31 -6.72
C ASN A 310 7.41 -9.09 -6.84
N ILE A 311 7.92 -8.89 -8.07
CA ILE A 311 9.33 -8.54 -8.31
C ILE A 311 9.57 -7.05 -8.06
N LEU A 312 8.56 -6.21 -8.32
CA LEU A 312 8.69 -4.78 -8.18
C LEU A 312 8.91 -4.39 -6.71
N PRO A 313 9.67 -3.30 -6.48
CA PRO A 313 9.89 -2.74 -5.15
C PRO A 313 8.64 -2.03 -4.62
N LEU A 314 7.43 -2.56 -4.86
CA LEU A 314 6.21 -2.06 -4.26
C LEU A 314 6.37 -2.18 -2.74
N GLY A 315 6.19 -1.07 -2.04
CA GLY A 315 6.39 -1.02 -0.60
C GLY A 315 5.38 -1.91 0.11
N ASP A 316 5.75 -3.17 0.36
CA ASP A 316 5.19 -3.94 1.45
C ASP A 316 5.85 -3.47 2.73
N PHE A 317 5.07 -2.84 3.60
CA PHE A 317 5.47 -2.61 4.99
C PHE A 317 5.74 -3.91 5.77
N GLN A 318 5.55 -5.11 5.20
CA GLN A 318 6.05 -6.36 5.78
C GLN A 318 6.30 -7.43 4.71
N ALA A 319 7.56 -7.56 4.31
CA ALA A 319 8.00 -8.70 3.51
C ALA A 319 8.40 -9.87 4.43
N LEU A 320 7.58 -10.93 4.46
CA LEU A 320 7.95 -12.28 4.92
C LEU A 320 9.27 -12.71 4.26
N ILE A 321 10.30 -12.99 5.06
CA ILE A 321 11.50 -13.70 4.60
C ILE A 321 11.29 -15.17 4.91
N LYS A 322 11.02 -15.99 3.89
CA LYS A 322 11.35 -17.43 3.97
C LYS A 322 12.77 -17.55 3.46
N SER A 323 13.70 -17.99 4.31
CA SER A 323 15.00 -18.44 3.82
C SER A 323 14.79 -19.76 3.08
N ASP A 324 15.28 -19.83 1.84
CA ASP A 324 15.42 -21.12 1.18
C ASP A 324 16.43 -21.96 1.95
N GLY A 325 16.02 -23.18 2.30
CA GLY A 325 16.92 -24.29 2.58
C GLY A 325 17.73 -24.20 3.88
N ASN A 326 17.28 -24.99 4.85
CA ASN A 326 18.03 -25.53 5.99
C ASN A 326 18.36 -24.59 7.17
N SER A 327 17.69 -24.92 8.28
CA SER A 327 17.96 -24.60 9.69
C SER A 327 17.81 -23.13 10.12
N SER A 328 16.83 -22.96 11.04
CA SER A 328 16.24 -21.77 11.69
C SER A 328 15.32 -20.89 10.83
N SER A 329 14.01 -21.07 11.04
CA SER A 329 12.93 -20.21 10.54
C SER A 329 12.88 -18.91 11.37
N GLU A 330 13.92 -18.08 11.27
CA GLU A 330 13.96 -16.80 11.96
C GLU A 330 13.21 -15.74 11.13
N VAL A 331 12.17 -15.15 11.73
CA VAL A 331 11.39 -14.05 11.13
C VAL A 331 11.91 -12.75 11.71
N TYR A 332 12.14 -11.75 10.84
CA TYR A 332 12.60 -10.43 11.24
C TYR A 332 11.55 -9.35 10.92
N PHE A 333 11.41 -8.38 11.81
CA PHE A 333 10.50 -7.24 11.70
C PHE A 333 11.30 -5.95 11.64
N ILE A 334 10.98 -5.06 10.69
CA ILE A 334 11.60 -3.73 10.61
C ILE A 334 10.62 -2.70 11.17
N ARG A 335 11.06 -1.91 12.14
CA ARG A 335 10.26 -0.83 12.74
C ARG A 335 11.08 0.43 13.03
N PRO A 336 10.45 1.60 13.19
CA PRO A 336 11.12 2.79 13.72
C PRO A 336 11.70 2.53 15.12
N LEU A 337 12.88 3.10 15.38
CA LEU A 337 13.52 3.05 16.69
C LEU A 337 12.90 4.09 17.64
N THR A 338 12.85 3.74 18.92
CA THR A 338 12.35 4.57 20.01
C THR A 338 13.45 4.77 21.06
N SER A 339 13.27 5.73 21.97
CA SER A 339 14.21 5.96 23.08
C SER A 339 14.40 4.72 23.97
N ASN A 340 13.44 3.80 23.99
CA ASN A 340 13.52 2.56 24.77
C ASN A 340 14.53 1.56 24.18
N ASP A 341 14.92 1.71 22.91
CA ASP A 341 15.82 0.79 22.21
C ASP A 341 17.30 1.12 22.47
N GLN A 342 17.60 2.27 23.08
CA GLN A 342 18.96 2.73 23.33
C GLN A 342 19.86 1.68 24.04
N PRO A 343 19.42 0.99 25.11
CA PRO A 343 20.23 -0.04 25.75
C PRO A 343 20.54 -1.22 24.83
N ALA A 344 19.56 -1.67 24.04
CA ALA A 344 19.72 -2.78 23.09
C ALA A 344 20.68 -2.42 21.94
N MET A 345 20.61 -1.18 21.45
CA MET A 345 21.52 -0.66 20.43
C MET A 345 22.96 -0.57 20.94
N CYS A 346 23.16 -0.07 22.17
CA CYS A 346 24.48 -0.04 22.81
C CYS A 346 25.04 -1.46 22.95
N ALA A 347 24.24 -2.41 23.45
CA ALA A 347 24.66 -3.80 23.59
C ALA A 347 25.06 -4.44 22.25
N LEU A 348 24.27 -4.22 21.19
CA LEU A 348 24.57 -4.76 19.85
C LEU A 348 25.83 -4.11 19.25
N CYS A 349 25.97 -2.78 19.36
CA CYS A 349 27.16 -2.05 18.90
C CYS A 349 28.42 -2.58 19.57
N THR A 350 28.39 -2.70 20.90
CA THR A 350 29.48 -3.25 21.70
C THR A 350 29.83 -4.68 21.27
N THR A 351 28.83 -5.54 21.03
CA THR A 351 29.03 -6.91 20.55
C THR A 351 29.74 -6.95 19.18
N ILE A 352 29.31 -6.11 18.24
CA ILE A 352 29.90 -6.04 16.90
C ILE A 352 31.34 -5.50 16.95
N CYS A 353 31.62 -4.50 17.79
CA CYS A 353 32.97 -3.95 17.97
C CYS A 353 33.92 -4.98 18.61
N TYR A 354 33.49 -5.70 19.65
CA TYR A 354 34.34 -6.67 20.36
C TYR A 354 34.78 -7.87 19.54
N GLN A 355 34.02 -8.26 18.53
CA GLN A 355 34.43 -9.36 17.65
C GLN A 355 35.56 -8.98 16.69
N ASN A 356 35.88 -7.69 16.59
CA ASN A 356 36.84 -7.15 15.61
C ASN A 356 38.08 -6.49 16.24
N ASP A 357 38.04 -6.09 17.53
CA ASP A 357 39.20 -5.53 18.26
C ASP A 357 39.79 -6.53 19.29
N ILE A 358 41.10 -6.76 19.21
CA ILE A 358 41.86 -7.72 20.04
C ILE A 358 42.39 -7.08 21.36
N ASP A 359 42.10 -5.81 21.64
CA ASP A 359 42.71 -5.13 22.79
C ASP A 359 42.05 -5.47 24.14
N ASP A 360 42.82 -6.16 25.00
CA ASP A 360 42.42 -6.58 26.34
C ASP A 360 42.10 -5.42 27.30
N LEU A 361 42.60 -4.20 27.04
CA LEU A 361 42.32 -2.98 27.81
C LEU A 361 40.89 -2.44 27.62
N LEU A 362 40.29 -2.66 26.44
CA LEU A 362 38.92 -2.19 26.12
C LEU A 362 37.83 -3.10 26.70
N ARG A 363 38.18 -4.27 27.24
CA ARG A 363 37.23 -5.21 27.88
C ARG A 363 36.69 -4.71 29.22
N GLN A 364 37.38 -3.81 29.91
CA GLN A 364 36.95 -3.28 31.21
C GLN A 364 35.96 -2.10 31.10
N HIS A 365 35.83 -1.46 29.93
CA HIS A 365 34.96 -0.30 29.71
C HIS A 365 34.10 -0.45 28.45
N SER A 366 33.23 -1.45 28.39
CA SER A 366 32.35 -1.76 27.24
C SER A 366 31.43 -0.63 26.80
N GLU A 367 31.11 0.29 27.71
CA GLU A 367 30.30 1.47 27.47
C GLU A 367 31.03 2.52 26.60
N ILE A 368 32.37 2.59 26.66
CA ILE A 368 33.13 3.62 25.93
C ILE A 368 33.03 3.45 24.41
N LEU A 369 32.91 2.20 23.94
CA LEU A 369 32.80 1.87 22.51
C LEU A 369 31.43 2.28 21.97
N ALA A 370 30.36 1.94 22.69
CA ALA A 370 29.02 2.36 22.32
C ALA A 370 28.89 3.89 22.36
N ASP A 371 29.40 4.54 23.40
CA ASP A 371 29.35 6.00 23.54
C ASP A 371 30.16 6.72 22.44
N LYS A 372 31.32 6.17 22.06
CA LYS A 372 32.12 6.69 20.94
C LYS A 372 31.39 6.55 19.60
N VAL A 373 30.85 5.37 19.30
CA VAL A 373 30.36 5.06 17.95
C VAL A 373 28.91 5.51 17.72
N ILE A 374 28.02 5.25 18.68
CA ILE A 374 26.59 5.56 18.56
C ILE A 374 26.12 6.67 19.51
N GLY A 375 26.84 6.96 20.59
CA GLY A 375 26.42 7.96 21.59
C GLY A 375 26.23 9.37 21.02
N GLY A 376 27.09 9.78 20.07
CA GLY A 376 26.91 11.05 19.35
C GLY A 376 25.65 11.07 18.50
N TYR A 377 25.31 9.94 17.87
CA TYR A 377 24.06 9.81 17.10
C TYR A 377 22.86 9.83 18.04
N LEU A 378 22.91 9.16 19.20
CA LEU A 378 21.79 9.10 20.14
C LEU A 378 21.52 10.46 20.80
N SER A 379 22.56 11.20 21.19
CA SER A 379 22.41 12.53 21.80
C SER A 379 21.83 13.59 20.86
N ASN A 380 22.05 13.46 19.54
CA ASN A 380 21.54 14.40 18.54
C ASN A 380 20.30 13.90 17.77
N SER A 381 20.13 12.57 17.61
CA SER A 381 19.03 11.96 16.84
C SER A 381 17.72 11.81 17.60
N MET A 382 17.63 12.24 18.86
CA MET A 382 16.33 12.37 19.54
C MET A 382 15.38 13.38 18.86
N ASN A 383 15.88 14.19 17.90
CA ASN A 383 15.05 15.05 17.04
C ASN A 383 14.70 14.44 15.67
N THR A 384 15.22 13.24 15.32
CA THR A 384 14.98 12.58 14.02
C THR A 384 14.62 11.09 14.18
N SER A 385 13.83 10.74 15.21
CA SER A 385 13.36 9.36 15.44
C SER A 385 12.74 8.71 14.19
N ASP A 386 12.14 9.53 13.33
CA ASP A 386 11.38 9.09 12.16
C ASP A 386 12.25 8.67 10.95
N LEU A 387 13.58 8.64 11.10
CA LEU A 387 14.54 8.20 10.07
C LEU A 387 15.50 7.11 10.57
N CYS A 388 15.29 6.59 11.77
CA CYS A 388 16.08 5.52 12.35
C CYS A 388 15.24 4.24 12.44
N PHE A 389 15.77 3.12 11.94
CA PHE A 389 15.03 1.86 11.84
C PHE A 389 15.80 0.72 12.50
N GLY A 390 15.09 -0.15 13.20
CA GLY A 390 15.59 -1.36 13.84
C GLY A 390 15.03 -2.62 13.21
N ILE A 391 15.74 -3.73 13.39
CA ILE A 391 15.36 -5.09 12.98
C ILE A 391 15.21 -5.94 14.22
N ASP A 392 13.99 -6.35 14.54
CA ASP A 392 13.72 -7.27 15.65
C ASP A 392 13.56 -8.69 15.12
N GLY A 393 14.09 -9.67 15.87
CA GLY A 393 13.85 -11.09 15.65
C GLY A 393 12.61 -11.57 16.40
N THR A 394 12.24 -12.84 16.20
CA THR A 394 11.16 -13.51 16.96
C THR A 394 11.49 -13.74 18.45
N ASP A 395 12.72 -13.48 18.85
CA ASP A 395 13.24 -13.60 20.21
C ASP A 395 13.18 -12.27 20.98
N ASP A 396 12.49 -11.26 20.44
CA ASP A 396 12.42 -9.88 20.96
C ASP A 396 13.81 -9.20 21.10
N ARG A 397 14.81 -9.70 20.36
CA ARG A 397 16.16 -9.12 20.32
C ARG A 397 16.36 -8.27 19.07
N LEU A 398 17.05 -7.15 19.24
CA LEU A 398 17.49 -6.30 18.14
C LEU A 398 18.65 -6.97 17.38
N HIS A 399 18.40 -7.34 16.12
CA HIS A 399 19.33 -7.99 15.19
C HIS A 399 20.04 -7.02 14.25
N GLY A 400 19.64 -5.76 14.23
CA GLY A 400 20.28 -4.74 13.40
C GLY A 400 19.55 -3.42 13.47
N PHE A 401 20.22 -2.34 13.09
CA PHE A 401 19.61 -1.02 13.03
C PHE A 401 20.40 -0.07 12.11
N VAL A 402 19.75 0.99 11.63
CA VAL A 402 20.40 2.14 11.00
C VAL A 402 20.08 3.41 11.76
N LEU A 403 21.12 4.20 11.97
CA LEU A 403 21.03 5.55 12.49
C LEU A 403 21.24 6.55 11.36
N THR A 404 20.45 7.62 11.39
CA THR A 404 20.44 8.64 10.35
C THR A 404 20.50 10.03 10.97
N ILE A 405 21.29 10.90 10.35
CA ILE A 405 21.43 12.32 10.69
C ILE A 405 21.19 13.13 9.43
N SER A 406 20.13 13.93 9.43
CA SER A 406 19.68 14.73 8.29
C SER A 406 20.55 15.94 7.95
N GLU A 407 21.23 16.52 8.96
CA GLU A 407 22.12 17.67 8.80
C GLU A 407 23.55 17.30 9.23
N SER A 408 24.26 16.59 8.36
CA SER A 408 25.59 16.04 8.69
C SER A 408 26.63 17.10 9.06
N GLU A 409 26.64 18.26 8.40
CA GLU A 409 27.61 19.34 8.69
C GLU A 409 27.46 19.88 10.12
N LYS A 410 26.20 20.12 10.54
CA LYS A 410 25.91 20.58 11.91
C LYS A 410 26.29 19.52 12.93
N TYR A 411 26.04 18.25 12.61
CA TYR A 411 26.41 17.14 13.48
C TYR A 411 27.93 17.00 13.62
N ASP A 412 28.70 17.09 12.54
CA ASP A 412 30.15 16.91 12.61
C ASP A 412 30.78 18.03 13.44
N LYS A 413 30.31 19.28 13.29
CA LYS A 413 30.68 20.41 14.17
C LYS A 413 30.31 20.15 15.64
N PHE A 414 29.11 19.65 15.91
CA PHE A 414 28.67 19.28 17.27
C PHE A 414 29.51 18.15 17.87
N HIS A 415 29.79 17.12 17.06
CA HIS A 415 30.54 15.96 17.47
C HIS A 415 31.96 16.36 17.90
N GLN A 416 32.64 17.15 17.07
CA GLN A 416 34.00 17.63 17.33
C GLN A 416 34.10 18.56 18.53
N THR A 417 33.18 19.54 18.65
CA THR A 417 33.29 20.61 19.66
C THR A 417 32.67 20.26 21.01
N LYS A 418 31.58 19.48 21.05
CA LYS A 418 30.83 19.21 22.28
C LYS A 418 30.87 17.75 22.72
N TRP A 419 30.62 16.82 21.78
CA TRP A 419 30.53 15.41 22.14
C TRP A 419 31.88 14.81 22.54
N LEU A 420 32.94 15.07 21.76
CA LEU A 420 34.29 14.60 22.09
C LEU A 420 34.79 15.16 23.43
N GLU A 421 34.48 16.41 23.78
CA GLU A 421 34.83 16.99 25.09
C GLU A 421 34.10 16.27 26.24
N GLN A 422 32.82 15.96 26.07
CA GLN A 422 32.04 15.20 27.06
C GLN A 422 32.60 13.78 27.25
N LEU A 423 33.02 13.11 26.17
CA LEU A 423 33.65 11.80 26.26
C LEU A 423 35.00 11.85 26.98
N ARG A 424 35.85 12.86 26.68
CA ARG A 424 37.14 13.04 27.36
C ARG A 424 36.96 13.31 28.85
N GLN A 425 35.94 14.07 29.23
CA GLN A 425 35.59 14.28 30.64
C GLN A 425 35.07 13.02 31.32
N LYS A 426 34.23 12.23 30.63
CA LYS A 426 33.64 10.98 31.16
C LYS A 426 34.68 9.85 31.27
N TYR A 427 35.68 9.83 30.39
CA TYR A 427 36.68 8.75 30.27
C TYR A 427 38.11 9.28 30.26
N SER A 428 38.54 9.85 31.39
CA SER A 428 39.84 10.53 31.53
C SER A 428 41.07 9.61 31.50
N ASN A 429 40.88 8.29 31.46
CA ASN A 429 41.94 7.27 31.55
C ASN A 429 42.34 6.67 30.18
N VAL A 430 41.87 7.24 29.07
CA VAL A 430 42.06 6.71 27.71
C VAL A 430 42.92 7.65 26.88
N ASP A 431 43.81 7.10 26.04
CA ASP A 431 44.72 7.86 25.19
C ASP A 431 43.98 8.90 24.32
N GLU A 432 44.56 10.10 24.19
CA GLU A 432 43.95 11.20 23.41
C GLU A 432 43.73 10.83 21.93
N ASN A 433 44.58 9.95 21.37
CA ASN A 433 44.46 9.42 20.00
C ASN A 433 43.22 8.54 19.80
N PHE A 434 42.53 8.12 20.87
CA PHE A 434 41.31 7.34 20.76
C PHE A 434 40.12 8.17 20.25
N PHE A 435 40.19 9.50 20.35
CA PHE A 435 39.14 10.44 19.96
C PHE A 435 39.50 11.15 18.65
N GLU A 436 39.57 10.39 17.57
CA GLU A 436 39.89 10.91 16.23
C GLU A 436 38.82 11.89 15.73
N ILE A 437 39.30 12.99 15.13
CA ILE A 437 38.46 14.00 14.47
C ILE A 437 38.35 13.62 13.00
N ILE A 438 37.11 13.44 12.54
CA ILE A 438 36.81 13.20 11.12
C ILE A 438 36.45 14.55 10.51
N GLU A 439 37.23 15.00 9.52
CA GLU A 439 36.91 16.20 8.73
C GLU A 439 36.43 15.80 7.34
N CYS A 440 35.24 16.28 6.97
CA CYS A 440 34.61 15.99 5.68
C CYS A 440 34.61 17.25 4.80
N PRO A 441 35.12 17.18 3.55
CA PRO A 441 35.03 18.28 2.59
C PRO A 441 33.60 18.82 2.38
N GLN A 442 33.45 20.14 2.21
CA GLN A 442 32.15 20.80 2.09
C GLN A 442 31.25 20.23 0.97
N TRP A 443 31.84 19.86 -0.16
CA TRP A 443 31.09 19.34 -1.31
C TRP A 443 30.38 18.00 -1.03
N ILE A 444 30.83 17.25 -0.01
CA ILE A 444 30.15 16.00 0.41
C ILE A 444 28.86 16.34 1.14
N TYR A 445 28.85 17.40 1.95
CA TYR A 445 27.61 17.86 2.59
C TYR A 445 26.61 18.39 1.55
N ASP A 446 27.08 19.03 0.48
CA ASP A 446 26.21 19.52 -0.60
C ASP A 446 25.59 18.36 -1.41
N ARG A 447 26.36 17.29 -1.66
CA ARG A 447 25.93 16.16 -2.50
C ARG A 447 25.28 15.01 -1.73
N TYR A 448 25.70 14.79 -0.50
CA TYR A 448 25.29 13.70 0.40
C TYR A 448 25.00 14.27 1.79
N SER A 449 23.99 15.13 1.89
CA SER A 449 23.68 15.90 3.12
C SER A 449 23.33 15.04 4.34
N VAL A 450 23.01 13.76 4.13
CA VAL A 450 22.56 12.83 5.17
C VAL A 450 23.69 11.88 5.55
N ARG A 451 24.01 11.78 6.85
CA ARG A 451 24.96 10.80 7.38
C ARG A 451 24.22 9.59 7.93
N ILE A 452 24.66 8.38 7.57
CA ILE A 452 24.06 7.13 8.04
C ILE A 452 25.09 6.19 8.68
N LYS A 453 24.63 5.33 9.59
CA LYS A 453 25.46 4.27 10.17
C LYS A 453 24.63 2.98 10.34
N LEU A 454 25.04 1.92 9.65
CA LEU A 454 24.38 0.62 9.65
C LEU A 454 25.08 -0.35 10.61
N PHE A 455 24.28 -1.06 11.42
CA PHE A 455 24.70 -2.14 12.28
C PHE A 455 23.85 -3.38 12.01
N LEU A 456 24.48 -4.53 11.82
CA LEU A 456 23.81 -5.81 11.66
C LEU A 456 24.51 -6.83 12.56
N ASP A 457 23.74 -7.68 13.23
CA ASP A 457 24.26 -8.72 14.10
C ASP A 457 25.16 -9.67 13.30
N SER A 458 26.35 -9.92 13.83
CA SER A 458 27.37 -10.76 13.23
C SER A 458 27.05 -12.25 13.27
N THR A 459 26.04 -12.64 14.06
CA THR A 459 25.51 -14.01 14.08
C THR A 459 24.70 -14.35 12.82
N LEU A 460 24.29 -13.34 12.04
CA LEU A 460 23.55 -13.51 10.79
C LEU A 460 24.45 -14.07 9.67
N LYS A 461 23.94 -15.00 8.88
CA LYS A 461 24.66 -15.49 7.67
C LYS A 461 24.82 -14.35 6.66
N SER A 462 25.88 -14.35 5.86
CA SER A 462 26.17 -13.27 4.89
C SER A 462 25.01 -12.97 3.91
N ASN A 463 24.23 -13.98 3.52
CA ASN A 463 23.04 -13.79 2.70
C ASN A 463 21.90 -13.08 3.45
N GLN A 464 21.68 -13.43 4.73
CA GLN A 464 20.69 -12.78 5.58
C GLN A 464 21.07 -11.32 5.86
N MET A 465 22.35 -11.06 6.17
CA MET A 465 22.86 -9.70 6.35
C MET A 465 22.61 -8.82 5.13
N TYR A 466 22.87 -9.33 3.92
CA TYR A 466 22.59 -8.57 2.69
C TYR A 466 21.09 -8.29 2.52
N LEU A 467 20.24 -9.31 2.68
CA LEU A 467 18.79 -9.16 2.50
C LEU A 467 18.18 -8.16 3.49
N LEU A 468 18.55 -8.28 4.77
CA LEU A 468 18.09 -7.40 5.84
C LEU A 468 18.62 -5.98 5.67
N GLY A 469 19.93 -5.84 5.40
CA GLY A 469 20.56 -4.55 5.11
C GLY A 469 19.92 -3.86 3.89
N ASN A 470 19.63 -4.60 2.82
CA ASN A 470 19.03 -4.06 1.60
C ASN A 470 17.63 -3.51 1.85
N LYS A 471 16.80 -4.26 2.58
CA LYS A 471 15.45 -3.80 2.96
C LYS A 471 15.52 -2.53 3.82
N LEU A 472 16.41 -2.51 4.80
CA LEU A 472 16.51 -1.41 5.75
C LEU A 472 17.06 -0.13 5.11
N ILE A 473 18.08 -0.24 4.25
CA ILE A 473 18.58 0.89 3.43
C ILE A 473 17.54 1.37 2.43
N LYS A 474 16.75 0.48 1.84
CA LYS A 474 15.67 0.85 0.91
C LYS A 474 14.56 1.64 1.61
N ILE A 475 14.08 1.17 2.76
CA ILE A 475 13.10 1.89 3.60
C ILE A 475 13.63 3.28 3.97
N LEU A 476 14.91 3.37 4.34
CA LEU A 476 15.56 4.63 4.65
C LEU A 476 15.62 5.55 3.42
N THR A 477 16.04 5.03 2.27
CA THR A 477 16.14 5.78 1.00
C THR A 477 14.78 6.35 0.60
N ASP A 478 13.72 5.54 0.63
CA ASP A 478 12.36 6.00 0.31
C ASP A 478 11.89 7.10 1.27
N SER A 479 12.24 6.97 2.56
CA SER A 479 11.89 7.96 3.60
C SER A 479 12.66 9.28 3.44
N LEU A 480 13.91 9.21 2.97
CA LEU A 480 14.75 10.38 2.70
C LEU A 480 14.32 11.09 1.40
N LEU A 481 14.01 10.34 0.35
CA LEU A 481 13.54 10.88 -0.93
C LEU A 481 12.23 11.66 -0.77
N LYS A 482 11.29 11.14 0.02
CA LYS A 482 10.02 11.84 0.38
C LYS A 482 10.24 13.17 1.09
N ARG A 483 11.37 13.31 1.81
CA ARG A 483 11.75 14.53 2.53
C ARG A 483 12.65 15.46 1.70
N GLY A 484 12.93 15.11 0.44
CA GLY A 484 13.67 15.95 -0.51
C GLY A 484 15.20 15.87 -0.38
N TYR A 485 15.73 14.84 0.28
CA TYR A 485 17.18 14.60 0.31
C TYR A 485 17.66 13.92 -0.98
N ASN A 486 18.86 14.28 -1.44
CA ASN A 486 19.42 13.83 -2.73
C ASN A 486 20.45 12.70 -2.60
N GLY A 487 20.94 12.43 -1.39
CA GLY A 487 21.91 11.37 -1.15
C GLY A 487 22.32 11.26 0.31
N CYS A 488 22.96 10.15 0.63
CA CYS A 488 23.54 9.89 1.95
C CYS A 488 24.98 9.35 1.88
N HIS A 489 25.74 9.54 2.95
CA HIS A 489 27.10 9.03 3.09
C HIS A 489 27.30 8.29 4.41
N ALA A 490 28.32 7.42 4.46
CA ALA A 490 28.71 6.67 5.64
C ALA A 490 30.23 6.52 5.72
N PHE A 491 30.76 6.53 6.94
CA PHE A 491 32.16 6.22 7.22
C PHE A 491 32.28 4.77 7.71
N ILE A 492 33.18 4.02 7.10
CA ILE A 492 33.47 2.63 7.40
C ILE A 492 34.94 2.53 7.79
N ASP A 493 35.26 1.77 8.83
CA ASP A 493 36.65 1.50 9.20
C ASP A 493 37.25 0.50 8.19
N GLU A 494 38.43 0.81 7.64
CA GLU A 494 39.17 0.02 6.66
C GLU A 494 39.37 -1.44 7.12
N ARG A 495 39.45 -1.67 8.43
CA ARG A 495 39.58 -3.00 9.03
C ARG A 495 38.33 -3.86 8.83
N HIS A 496 37.17 -3.25 8.56
CA HIS A 496 35.89 -3.94 8.38
C HIS A 496 35.57 -4.20 6.89
N THR A 497 36.40 -4.99 6.23
CA THR A 497 36.26 -5.30 4.79
C THR A 497 34.92 -5.98 4.45
N SER A 498 34.35 -6.76 5.37
CA SER A 498 33.02 -7.38 5.19
C SER A 498 31.89 -6.36 5.15
N LEU A 499 31.96 -5.34 6.02
CA LEU A 499 30.99 -4.25 6.07
C LEU A 499 31.13 -3.35 4.84
N HIS A 500 32.36 -3.04 4.42
CA HIS A 500 32.63 -2.30 3.19
C HIS A 500 32.00 -2.98 1.96
N ASN A 501 32.26 -4.27 1.78
CA ASN A 501 31.64 -5.08 0.71
C ASN A 501 30.11 -5.10 0.79
N LEU A 502 29.54 -5.11 2.01
CA LEU A 502 28.09 -5.01 2.20
C LEU A 502 27.57 -3.66 1.68
N TYR A 503 28.18 -2.53 2.06
CA TYR A 503 27.78 -1.21 1.57
C TYR A 503 27.84 -1.11 0.04
N LEU A 504 28.89 -1.63 -0.59
CA LEU A 504 28.98 -1.70 -2.06
C LEU A 504 27.82 -2.51 -2.67
N ARG A 505 27.49 -3.67 -2.10
CA ARG A 505 26.35 -4.49 -2.54
C ARG A 505 25.00 -3.77 -2.32
N LEU A 506 24.90 -2.90 -1.32
CA LEU A 506 23.72 -2.08 -1.04
C LEU A 506 23.60 -0.87 -1.99
N GLY A 507 24.52 -0.73 -2.95
CA GLY A 507 24.51 0.33 -3.97
C GLY A 507 25.21 1.62 -3.54
N PHE A 508 26.08 1.56 -2.53
CA PHE A 508 27.01 2.66 -2.23
C PHE A 508 28.24 2.59 -3.12
N ILE A 509 28.89 3.72 -3.32
CA ILE A 509 30.10 3.88 -4.12
C ILE A 509 31.18 4.48 -3.23
N ASP A 510 32.43 4.02 -3.39
CA ASP A 510 33.59 4.59 -2.72
C ASP A 510 33.84 6.03 -3.18
N ILE A 511 33.99 6.92 -2.21
CA ILE A 511 34.31 8.32 -2.45
C ILE A 511 35.79 8.53 -2.11
N PRO A 512 36.65 8.84 -3.09
CA PRO A 512 38.06 9.06 -2.83
C PRO A 512 38.25 10.33 -1.97
N MET A 513 38.82 10.18 -0.78
CA MET A 513 39.23 11.30 0.06
C MET A 513 40.62 11.79 -0.33
N ILE A 514 40.79 13.13 -0.34
CA ILE A 514 42.02 13.81 -0.80
C ILE A 514 43.14 13.69 0.25
N GLU A 515 42.78 13.51 1.52
CA GLU A 515 43.70 13.36 2.64
C GLU A 515 43.49 12.00 3.30
N GLN A 516 44.59 11.27 3.54
CA GLN A 516 44.59 10.00 4.27
C GLN A 516 44.19 10.24 5.72
N GLN A 517 42.90 10.34 6.00
CA GLN A 517 42.39 10.23 7.36
C GLN A 517 42.42 8.76 7.75
N ASN A 518 43.25 8.46 8.75
CA ASN A 518 43.49 7.17 9.37
C ASN A 518 42.33 6.18 9.21
N HIS A 519 42.58 5.12 8.45
CA HIS A 519 41.80 3.88 8.50
C HIS A 519 40.29 4.01 8.26
N LEU A 520 39.80 5.05 7.56
CA LEU A 520 38.37 5.24 7.27
C LEU A 520 38.11 5.35 5.76
N ILE A 521 37.19 4.52 5.27
CA ILE A 521 36.64 4.56 3.92
C ILE A 521 35.32 5.35 3.95
N LEU A 522 35.23 6.39 3.12
CA LEU A 522 33.99 7.11 2.87
C LEU A 522 33.23 6.46 1.70
N VAL A 523 31.97 6.13 1.94
CA VAL A 523 31.05 5.65 0.91
C VAL A 523 29.84 6.57 0.79
N GLY A 524 29.30 6.72 -0.43
CA GLY A 524 28.10 7.52 -0.67
C GLY A 524 27.11 6.84 -1.61
N LYS A 525 25.83 7.18 -1.44
CA LYS A 525 24.73 6.73 -2.27
C LYS A 525 23.86 7.91 -2.64
N GLN A 526 23.67 8.11 -3.94
CA GLN A 526 22.78 9.12 -4.50
C GLN A 526 21.42 8.48 -4.76
N PHE A 527 20.33 9.22 -4.51
CA PHE A 527 18.97 8.72 -4.66
C PHE A 527 18.35 9.03 -6.02
#